data_AF-A0AAQ4CNV8-F1
#
_entry.id   AF-A0AAQ4CNV8-F1
#
_cell.length_a   1.000
_cell.length_b   1.000
_cell.length_c   1.000
_cell.angle_alpha   90.00
_cell.angle_beta   90.00
_cell.angle_gamma   90.00
#
_symmetry.space_group_name_H-M   'P 1'
#
loop_
_entity.id
_entity.type
_entity.pdbx_description
1 polymer ?
#
loop_
_entity_poly.entity_id
_entity_poly.type
_entity_poly.pdbx_seq_one_letter_code
_entity_poly.pdbx_strand_id
1 'polypeptide(L)'
;MEPFYFKSYEKIVGIAHNVQELEKEIVRIGTTDPACVNWHLEQGHIVSWLKYIGNNTLAEMLKGVKDWREALARIRDYYAIQQKASSKKGGRRKK
;
A
#
# COMPACT_ATOMS: atom_id res chain seq x y z
N MET A 1 -0.49 -12.24 -10.92
CA MET A 1 -0.50 -12.02 -9.46
C MET A 1 -1.93 -11.93 -9.01
N GLU A 2 -2.28 -12.58 -7.92
CA GLU A 2 -3.62 -12.49 -7.34
C GLU A 2 -3.87 -11.09 -6.78
N PRO A 3 -5.04 -10.48 -7.04
CA PRO A 3 -5.38 -9.18 -6.49
C PRO A 3 -5.67 -9.25 -5.00
N PHE A 4 -5.50 -8.12 -4.33
CA PHE A 4 -5.97 -7.93 -2.97
C PHE A 4 -7.46 -7.60 -2.98
N TYR A 5 -8.24 -8.34 -2.18
CA TYR A 5 -9.66 -8.09 -2.00
C TYR A 5 -9.90 -7.44 -0.64
N PHE A 6 -10.44 -6.22 -0.65
CA PHE A 6 -10.99 -5.61 0.55
C PHE A 6 -12.33 -6.25 0.84
N LYS A 7 -12.44 -6.93 1.98
CA LYS A 7 -13.65 -7.60 2.42
C LYS A 7 -14.17 -6.92 3.68
N SER A 8 -15.41 -6.48 3.62
CA SER A 8 -16.17 -6.06 4.80
C SER A 8 -17.25 -7.11 5.01
N TYR A 9 -17.10 -7.90 6.08
CA TYR A 9 -17.88 -9.12 6.31
C TYR A 9 -17.79 -10.07 5.10
N GLU A 10 -18.93 -10.50 4.54
CA GLU A 10 -19.00 -11.41 3.40
C GLU A 10 -18.99 -10.70 2.04
N LYS A 11 -18.82 -9.37 2.02
CA LYS A 11 -18.87 -8.57 0.79
C LYS A 11 -17.49 -8.06 0.41
N ILE A 12 -17.15 -8.24 -0.86
CA ILE A 12 -16.00 -7.57 -1.47
C ILE A 12 -16.39 -6.12 -1.72
N VAL A 13 -15.70 -5.20 -1.04
CA VAL A 13 -15.96 -3.76 -1.13
C VAL A 13 -14.92 -3.05 -1.99
N GLY A 14 -13.81 -3.72 -2.34
CA GLY A 14 -12.75 -3.17 -3.19
C GLY A 14 -11.75 -4.22 -3.66
N ILE A 15 -11.03 -3.91 -4.73
CA ILE A 15 -10.05 -4.81 -5.37
C ILE A 15 -8.83 -3.99 -5.79
N ALA A 16 -7.63 -4.48 -5.50
CA ALA A 16 -6.37 -3.86 -5.92
C ALA A 16 -5.42 -4.88 -6.54
N HIS A 17 -4.92 -4.60 -7.75
CA HIS A 17 -3.95 -5.46 -8.45
C HIS A 17 -2.51 -4.99 -8.30
N ASN A 18 -2.32 -3.74 -7.88
CA ASN A 18 -1.02 -3.08 -7.74
C ASN A 18 -1.08 -2.04 -6.62
N VAL A 19 0.07 -1.44 -6.29
CA VAL A 19 0.18 -0.47 -5.19
C VAL A 19 -0.62 0.80 -5.47
N GLN A 20 -0.71 1.25 -6.73
CA GLN A 20 -1.49 2.43 -7.09
C GLN A 20 -2.98 2.22 -6.86
N GLU A 21 -3.51 1.05 -7.22
CA GLU A 21 -4.89 0.67 -6.94
C GLU A 21 -5.13 0.48 -5.44
N LEU A 22 -4.16 -0.11 -4.73
CA LEU A 22 -4.22 -0.25 -3.28
C LEU A 22 -4.37 1.13 -2.61
N GLU A 23 -3.59 2.13 -3.02
CA GLU A 23 -3.72 3.50 -2.51
C GLU A 23 -5.12 4.08 -2.76
N LYS A 24 -5.62 3.96 -3.99
CA LYS A 24 -6.95 4.48 -4.37
C LYS A 24 -8.06 3.84 -3.54
N GLU A 25 -8.00 2.52 -3.36
CA GLU A 25 -9.00 1.78 -2.59
C GLU A 25 -8.90 2.09 -1.09
N ILE A 26 -7.70 2.23 -0.53
CA ILE A 26 -7.50 2.69 0.86
C ILE A 26 -8.11 4.07 1.06
N VAL A 27 -7.94 5.03 0.13
CA VAL A 27 -8.58 6.35 0.22
C VAL A 27 -10.10 6.22 0.15
N ARG A 28 -10.61 5.53 -0.87
CA ARG A 28 -12.05 5.43 -1.16
C ARG A 28 -12.81 4.75 -0.02
N ILE A 29 -12.30 3.59 0.42
CA ILE A 29 -12.89 2.81 1.50
C ILE A 29 -12.59 3.49 2.83
N GLY A 30 -11.37 3.93 3.09
CA GLY A 30 -11.01 4.60 4.35
C GLY A 30 -11.82 5.87 4.64
N THR A 31 -12.30 6.56 3.60
CA THR A 31 -13.19 7.74 3.76
C THR A 31 -14.64 7.35 4.07
N THR A 32 -15.09 6.17 3.62
CA THR A 32 -16.49 5.73 3.72
C THR A 32 -16.71 4.73 4.86
N ASP A 33 -15.81 3.77 5.00
CA ASP A 33 -15.74 2.72 6.01
C ASP A 33 -14.28 2.56 6.49
N PRO A 34 -13.81 3.43 7.40
CA PRO A 34 -12.48 3.34 8.00
C PRO A 34 -12.19 1.99 8.66
N ALA A 35 -13.21 1.37 9.25
CA ALA A 35 -13.06 0.15 10.04
C ALA A 35 -12.62 -1.03 9.17
N CYS A 36 -13.13 -1.15 7.94
CA CYS A 36 -12.71 -2.19 7.01
C CYS A 36 -11.21 -2.11 6.72
N VAL A 37 -10.70 -0.92 6.38
CA VAL A 37 -9.27 -0.74 6.05
C VAL A 37 -8.40 -0.95 7.28
N ASN A 38 -8.78 -0.36 8.42
CA ASN A 38 -8.04 -0.49 9.68
C ASN A 38 -7.95 -1.95 10.13
N TRP A 39 -9.02 -2.72 9.98
CA TRP A 39 -9.02 -4.15 10.27
C TRP A 39 -8.04 -4.91 9.37
N HIS A 40 -8.04 -4.67 8.05
CA HIS A 40 -7.09 -5.31 7.14
C HIS A 40 -5.62 -4.93 7.44
N LEU A 41 -5.38 -3.70 7.88
CA LEU A 41 -4.06 -3.23 8.32
C LEU A 41 -3.63 -3.93 9.61
N GLU A 42 -4.51 -3.96 10.62
CA GLU A 42 -4.23 -4.57 11.92
C GLU A 42 -3.99 -6.08 11.83
N GLN A 43 -4.75 -6.79 10.99
CA GLN A 43 -4.53 -8.21 10.72
C GLN A 43 -3.27 -8.48 9.87
N GLY A 44 -2.64 -7.44 9.31
CA GLY A 44 -1.47 -7.58 8.44
C GLY A 44 -1.78 -8.17 7.05
N HIS A 45 -3.06 -8.18 6.63
CA HIS A 45 -3.47 -8.71 5.33
C HIS A 45 -2.79 -7.96 4.16
N ILE A 46 -2.76 -6.63 4.24
CA ILE A 46 -2.12 -5.78 3.23
C ILE A 46 -0.62 -6.02 3.19
N VAL A 47 0.03 -6.14 4.37
CA VAL A 47 1.46 -6.43 4.48
C VAL A 47 1.80 -7.78 3.85
N SER A 48 1.01 -8.83 4.13
CA SER A 48 1.19 -10.16 3.55
C SER A 48 1.08 -10.12 2.02
N TRP A 49 0.05 -9.45 1.50
CA TRP A 49 -0.14 -9.32 0.06
C TRP A 49 1.00 -8.54 -0.62
N LEU A 50 1.49 -7.47 0.00
CA LEU A 50 2.65 -6.72 -0.51
C LEU A 50 3.92 -7.58 -0.60
N LYS A 51 4.15 -8.45 0.39
CA LYS A 51 5.25 -9.44 0.35
C LYS A 51 5.06 -10.45 -0.78
N TYR A 52 3.83 -10.94 -0.95
CA TYR A 52 3.49 -11.88 -2.02
C TYR A 52 3.76 -11.30 -3.41
N ILE A 53 3.42 -10.02 -3.66
CA ILE A 53 3.74 -9.35 -4.94
C ILE A 53 5.21 -8.90 -5.06
N GLY A 54 6.06 -9.22 -4.07
CA GLY A 54 7.48 -8.89 -4.06
C GLY A 54 7.84 -7.47 -3.59
N ASN A 55 6.88 -6.69 -3.10
CA ASN A 55 7.13 -5.33 -2.57
C ASN A 55 7.43 -5.35 -1.07
N ASN A 56 8.61 -5.87 -0.72
CA ASN A 56 9.06 -5.98 0.68
C ASN A 56 9.27 -4.62 1.34
N THR A 57 9.72 -3.61 0.60
CA THR A 57 9.96 -2.27 1.14
C THR A 57 8.68 -1.65 1.69
N LEU A 58 7.61 -1.61 0.89
CA LEU A 58 6.34 -1.06 1.35
C LEU A 58 5.70 -1.94 2.44
N ALA A 59 5.86 -3.26 2.34
CA ALA A 59 5.37 -4.18 3.36
C ALA A 59 5.97 -3.88 4.75
N GLU A 60 7.27 -3.63 4.82
CA GLU A 60 7.92 -3.26 6.09
C GLU A 60 7.51 -1.84 6.55
N MET A 61 7.30 -0.89 5.64
CA MET A 61 6.81 0.45 5.99
C MET A 61 5.39 0.46 6.56
N LEU A 62 4.56 -0.51 6.16
CA LEU A 62 3.19 -0.68 6.66
C LEU A 62 3.08 -1.65 7.85
N LYS A 63 4.19 -2.25 8.28
CA LYS A 63 4.19 -3.19 9.40
C LYS A 63 3.80 -2.48 10.70
N GLY A 64 2.76 -2.99 11.36
CA GLY A 64 2.25 -2.44 12.62
C GLY A 64 1.38 -1.19 12.48
N VAL A 65 1.15 -0.70 11.26
CA VAL A 65 0.20 0.38 10.99
C VAL A 65 -1.22 -0.13 11.21
N LYS A 66 -2.05 0.64 11.91
CA LYS A 66 -3.46 0.29 12.20
C LYS A 66 -4.47 1.33 11.72
N ASP A 67 -3.99 2.48 11.26
CA ASP A 67 -4.81 3.58 10.79
C ASP A 67 -4.63 3.79 9.28
N TRP A 68 -5.73 3.92 8.56
CA TRP A 68 -5.74 4.09 7.11
C TRP A 68 -5.06 5.40 6.66
N ARG A 69 -5.11 6.47 7.45
CA ARG A 69 -4.45 7.74 7.11
C ARG A 69 -2.93 7.61 7.26
N GLU A 70 -2.48 6.91 8.31
CA GLU A 70 -1.08 6.56 8.47
C GLU A 70 -0.59 5.67 7.32
N ALA A 71 -1.39 4.66 6.92
CA ALA A 71 -1.06 3.81 5.78
C ALA A 71 -0.89 4.62 4.48
N LEU A 72 -1.79 5.57 4.21
CA LEU A 72 -1.67 6.48 3.06
C LEU A 72 -0.41 7.33 3.12
N ALA A 73 -0.07 7.89 4.29
CA ALA A 73 1.15 8.66 4.46
C ALA A 73 2.39 7.82 4.11
N ARG A 74 2.46 6.58 4.59
CA ARG A 74 3.56 5.65 4.29
C ARG A 74 3.65 5.26 2.82
N ILE A 75 2.51 5.06 2.15
CA ILE A 75 2.46 4.78 0.71
C ILE A 75 3.00 5.98 -0.09
N ARG A 76 2.63 7.21 0.29
CA ARG A 76 3.14 8.43 -0.34
C ARG A 76 4.65 8.61 -0.12
N ASP A 77 5.12 8.37 1.10
CA ASP A 77 6.56 8.38 1.41
C ASP A 77 7.33 7.36 0.57
N TYR A 78 6.77 6.15 0.41
CA TYR A 78 7.33 5.11 -0.44
C TYR A 78 7.50 5.60 -1.89
N TYR A 79 6.47 6.25 -2.47
CA TYR A 79 6.58 6.83 -3.81
C TYR A 79 7.64 7.93 -3.89
N ALA A 80 7.74 8.80 -2.88
CA ALA A 80 8.75 9.85 -2.84
C ALA A 80 10.18 9.26 -2.78
N ILE A 81 10.38 8.18 -2.03
CA ILE A 81 11.67 7.45 -1.96
C ILE A 81 12.02 6.83 -3.31
N GLN A 82 11.06 6.16 -3.96
CA GLN A 82 11.26 5.54 -5.27
C GLN A 82 11.62 6.56 -6.36
N GLN A 83 10.98 7.72 -6.35
CA GLN A 83 11.29 8.82 -7.28
C GLN A 83 12.72 9.35 -7.08
N LYS A 84 13.16 9.54 -5.82
CA LYS A 84 14.53 9.98 -5.54
C LYS A 84 15.58 8.94 -5.95
N ALA A 85 15.27 7.65 -5.80
CA ALA A 85 16.15 6.56 -6.20
C ALA A 85 16.34 6.46 -7.73
N SER A 86 15.29 6.72 -8.51
CA SER A 86 15.35 6.73 -9.98
C SER A 86 16.07 7.96 -10.53
N SER A 87 15.94 9.15 -9.91
CA SER A 87 16.67 10.36 -10.31
C SER A 87 18.20 10.22 -10.12
N LYS A 88 18.64 9.47 -9.10
CA LYS A 88 20.08 9.28 -8.80
C LYS A 88 20.81 8.36 -9.78
N LYS A 89 20.09 7.48 -10.51
CA LYS A 89 20.70 6.56 -11.50
C LYS A 89 21.05 7.21 -12.84
N GLY A 90 20.55 8.41 -13.15
CA GLY A 90 20.84 9.12 -14.40
C GLY A 90 22.09 10.02 -14.40
N GLY A 91 22.71 10.26 -13.23
CA GLY A 91 23.70 11.32 -13.03
C GLY A 91 25.19 10.95 -13.20
N ARG A 92 25.54 9.79 -13.77
CA ARG A 92 26.95 9.35 -13.91
C ARG A 92 27.36 9.17 -15.38
N ARG A 93 27.19 10.21 -16.20
CA ARG A 93 28.02 10.40 -17.39
C ARG A 93 29.23 11.25 -16.99
N LYS A 94 30.34 10.58 -16.67
CA LYS A 94 31.66 11.21 -16.49
C LYS A 94 32.03 11.94 -17.79
N LYS A 95 32.46 13.19 -17.65
CA LYS A 95 33.22 13.91 -18.66
C LYS A 95 34.70 13.52 -18.54
#